data_AF-A0AAD7E0T9-F1
#
_entry.id   AF-A0AAD7E0T9-F1
#
_cell.length_a   1.000
_cell.length_b   1.000
_cell.length_c   1.000
_cell.angle_alpha   90.00
_cell.angle_beta   90.00
_cell.angle_gamma   90.00
#
_symmetry.space_group_name_H-M   'P 1'
#
loop_
_entity.id
_entity.type
_entity.pdbx_description
1 polymer ?
#
loop_
_entity_poly.entity_id
_entity_poly.type
_entity_poly.pdbx_seq_one_letter_code
_entity_poly.pdbx_strand_id
1 'polypeptide(L)'
;MPPAPHLSNLPPDIVFSVFAHCHVAAVVASTCRYFHLLALEKSVWIRLVRDLQRRGILDTACCPDITALSVMQLIKLAVLGPETWSRGHVPEVSKQVALQPTAGFDKTRVGVAELLPSGRYVLLLKSMVLECWDVAEERALWTRSFAEGVELMSSLRFAAEEMNGGTSVIIMVCVCAHTDDDAEPQNYIEIIDLDLRKGTHDLLLTHLTDSDFRTRFWKPVICSPIACITTVSEKRANMHFIVNWETQSALYLKCRSAKYWQPSLVALIPGHIFVSLANRDQICLVSTDMLGAYWAPLNREQTIAVDDIPKLHTFEHSGNIAGMSSPLRRGSYRIYAFGPMYDGGHVARVRYKFAVDTGAGISAVPPPTQPVQLPLAKNLFSISYAGHCLVSDPPDQQFAIVPPAPGAAALRLQINARYGGTMVCCARKSVIIQYYR
;
A
#
# COMPACT_ATOMS: atom_id res chain seq x y z
N MET A 1 39.09 -23.14 15.35
CA MET A 1 37.67 -23.34 15.02
C MET A 1 37.59 -24.40 13.92
N PRO A 2 36.79 -25.46 14.09
CA PRO A 2 36.53 -26.40 13.00
C PRO A 2 35.82 -25.67 11.83
N PRO A 3 36.07 -26.07 10.56
CA PRO A 3 35.39 -25.47 9.42
C PRO A 3 33.88 -25.72 9.52
N ALA A 4 33.09 -24.69 9.21
CA ALA A 4 31.64 -24.83 9.17
C ALA A 4 31.25 -25.93 8.15
N PRO A 5 30.26 -26.79 8.47
CA PRO A 5 29.83 -27.82 7.55
C PRO A 5 29.33 -27.20 6.24
N HIS A 6 29.85 -27.69 5.12
CA HIS A 6 29.36 -27.29 3.80
C HIS A 6 27.88 -27.67 3.67
N LEU A 7 27.05 -26.74 3.16
CA LEU A 7 25.62 -26.96 2.93
C LEU A 7 25.32 -28.21 2.07
N SER A 8 26.25 -28.64 1.22
CA SER A 8 26.13 -29.85 0.41
C SER A 8 26.11 -31.15 1.23
N ASN A 9 26.54 -31.11 2.48
CA ASN A 9 26.59 -32.26 3.37
C ASN A 9 25.32 -32.40 4.23
N LEU A 10 24.40 -31.45 4.12
CA LEU A 10 23.13 -31.50 4.84
C LEU A 10 22.12 -32.38 4.08
N PRO A 11 21.20 -33.05 4.81
CA PRO A 11 20.07 -33.72 4.18
C PRO A 11 19.29 -32.77 3.25
N PRO A 12 18.80 -33.25 2.09
CA PRO A 12 18.06 -32.44 1.12
C PRO A 12 16.91 -31.63 1.75
N ASP A 13 16.20 -32.20 2.72
CA ASP A 13 15.08 -31.53 3.41
C ASP A 13 15.50 -30.27 4.16
N ILE A 14 16.70 -30.26 4.75
CA ILE A 14 17.25 -29.08 5.42
C ILE A 14 17.62 -28.03 4.37
N VAL A 15 18.28 -28.45 3.28
CA VAL A 15 18.64 -27.55 2.16
C VAL A 15 17.39 -26.94 1.52
N PHE A 16 16.31 -27.72 1.37
CA PHE A 16 15.02 -27.22 0.89
C PHE A 16 14.39 -26.21 1.84
N SER A 17 14.50 -26.44 3.15
CA SER A 17 14.05 -25.46 4.14
C SER A 17 14.85 -24.16 4.02
N VAL A 18 16.18 -24.25 3.83
CA VAL A 18 17.03 -23.08 3.58
C VAL A 18 16.62 -22.35 2.29
N PHE A 19 16.40 -23.07 1.18
CA PHE A 19 15.97 -22.48 -0.08
C PHE A 19 14.61 -21.79 0.00
N ALA A 20 13.68 -22.30 0.82
CA ALA A 20 12.41 -21.63 1.08
C ALA A 20 12.58 -20.26 1.78
N HIS A 21 13.74 -19.99 2.38
CA HIS A 21 14.10 -18.70 2.96
C HIS A 21 15.04 -17.87 2.08
N CYS A 22 15.55 -18.46 0.99
CA CYS A 22 16.41 -17.77 0.04
C CYS A 22 15.61 -16.93 -0.97
N HIS A 23 16.24 -15.88 -1.48
CA HIS A 23 15.72 -15.10 -2.57
C HIS A 23 15.55 -15.99 -3.82
N VAL A 24 14.41 -15.90 -4.52
CA VAL A 24 14.15 -16.68 -5.75
C VAL A 24 15.33 -16.62 -6.74
N ALA A 25 15.85 -15.41 -6.99
CA ALA A 25 17.01 -15.26 -7.87
C ALA A 25 18.27 -16.01 -7.38
N ALA A 26 18.46 -16.16 -6.06
CA ALA A 26 19.57 -16.94 -5.51
C ALA A 26 19.34 -18.45 -5.66
N VAL A 27 18.09 -18.91 -5.54
CA VAL A 27 17.73 -20.31 -5.84
C VAL A 27 17.94 -20.63 -7.31
N VAL A 28 17.59 -19.69 -8.21
CA VAL A 28 17.77 -19.83 -9.67
C VAL A 28 19.25 -19.74 -10.07
N ALA A 29 20.04 -18.89 -9.41
CA ALA A 29 21.47 -18.68 -9.70
C ALA A 29 22.40 -19.74 -9.07
N SER A 30 21.87 -20.94 -8.77
CA SER A 30 22.57 -22.02 -8.09
C SER A 30 24.01 -22.20 -8.58
N THR A 31 24.97 -22.07 -7.67
CA THR A 31 26.41 -21.95 -7.97
C THR A 31 27.15 -23.27 -8.17
N CYS A 32 26.51 -24.40 -7.88
CA CYS A 32 27.09 -25.73 -8.07
C CYS A 32 26.05 -26.75 -8.57
N ARG A 33 26.52 -27.84 -9.20
CA ARG A 33 25.67 -28.87 -9.81
C ARG A 33 24.68 -29.49 -8.81
N TYR A 34 25.08 -29.68 -7.56
CA TYR A 34 24.21 -30.23 -6.52
C TYR A 34 23.01 -29.30 -6.22
N PHE A 35 23.26 -28.01 -5.97
CA PHE A 35 22.20 -27.05 -5.75
C PHE A 35 21.35 -26.81 -6.99
N HIS A 36 21.93 -26.93 -8.18
CA HIS A 36 21.17 -26.86 -9.42
C HIS A 36 20.16 -28.01 -9.54
N LEU A 37 20.59 -29.25 -9.25
CA LEU A 37 19.70 -30.41 -9.25
C LEU A 37 18.59 -30.26 -8.18
N LEU A 38 18.94 -29.82 -6.98
CA LEU A 38 17.95 -29.55 -5.94
C LEU A 38 17.00 -28.39 -6.31
N ALA A 39 17.49 -27.35 -6.97
CA ALA A 39 16.65 -26.26 -7.45
C ALA A 39 15.71 -26.68 -8.59
N LEU A 40 15.94 -27.83 -9.23
CA LEU A 40 15.02 -28.40 -10.24
C LEU A 40 13.95 -29.30 -9.61
N GLU A 41 14.06 -29.65 -8.33
CA GLU A 41 13.08 -30.48 -7.64
C GLU A 41 11.71 -29.78 -7.55
N LYS A 42 10.65 -30.50 -7.95
CA LYS A 42 9.28 -29.98 -7.96
C LYS A 42 8.84 -29.49 -6.58
N SER A 43 9.30 -30.16 -5.52
CA SER A 43 8.96 -29.83 -4.13
C SER A 43 9.43 -28.43 -3.71
N VAL A 44 10.62 -27.99 -4.16
CA VAL A 44 11.16 -26.65 -3.90
C VAL A 44 10.27 -25.58 -4.52
N TRP A 45 9.93 -25.79 -5.79
CA TRP A 45 9.09 -24.89 -6.57
C TRP A 45 7.67 -24.77 -6.01
N ILE A 46 7.04 -25.88 -5.62
CA ILE A 46 5.73 -25.86 -4.94
C ILE A 46 5.82 -25.06 -3.63
N ARG A 47 6.88 -25.25 -2.86
CA ARG A 47 7.05 -24.53 -1.58
C ARG A 47 7.23 -23.03 -1.80
N LEU A 48 7.98 -22.63 -2.83
CA LEU A 48 8.12 -21.23 -3.26
C LEU A 48 6.79 -20.64 -3.73
N VAL A 49 6.01 -21.34 -4.56
CA VAL A 49 4.68 -20.87 -4.99
C VAL A 49 3.75 -20.69 -3.80
N ARG A 50 3.68 -21.68 -2.91
CA ARG A 50 2.85 -21.58 -1.70
C ARG A 50 3.30 -20.45 -0.78
N ASP A 51 4.59 -20.11 -0.76
CA ASP A 51 5.09 -18.93 -0.04
C ASP A 51 4.63 -17.63 -0.72
N LEU A 52 4.81 -17.52 -2.04
CA LEU A 52 4.37 -16.37 -2.83
C LEU A 52 2.84 -16.16 -2.76
N GLN A 53 2.06 -17.23 -2.79
CA GLN A 53 0.60 -17.21 -2.62
C GLN A 53 0.19 -16.75 -1.22
N ARG A 54 0.84 -17.27 -0.17
CA ARG A 54 0.60 -16.82 1.22
C ARG A 54 0.92 -15.34 1.42
N ARG A 55 1.72 -14.75 0.54
CA ARG A 55 2.13 -13.35 0.56
C ARG A 55 1.32 -12.47 -0.40
N GLY A 56 0.31 -13.03 -1.08
CA GLY A 56 -0.53 -12.31 -2.03
C GLY A 56 0.18 -11.89 -3.32
N ILE A 57 1.34 -12.49 -3.64
CA ILE A 57 2.10 -12.16 -4.86
C ILE A 57 1.61 -12.98 -6.05
N LEU A 58 1.12 -14.19 -5.78
CA LEU A 58 0.53 -15.09 -6.76
C LEU A 58 -0.89 -15.44 -6.32
N ASP A 59 -1.82 -15.50 -7.27
CA ASP A 59 -3.19 -15.92 -6.99
C ASP A 59 -3.24 -17.40 -6.59
N THR A 60 -4.12 -17.73 -5.64
CA THR A 60 -4.36 -19.12 -5.19
C THR A 60 -4.93 -19.99 -6.31
N ALA A 61 -5.68 -19.39 -7.23
CA ALA A 61 -6.31 -20.07 -8.37
C ALA A 61 -5.32 -20.54 -9.46
N CYS A 62 -4.09 -20.01 -9.49
CA CYS A 62 -3.11 -20.33 -10.53
C CYS A 62 -2.50 -21.74 -10.42
N CYS A 63 -2.92 -22.59 -9.47
CA CYS A 63 -2.15 -23.78 -9.10
C CYS A 63 -2.88 -25.14 -8.98
N PRO A 64 -3.72 -25.57 -9.93
CA PRO A 64 -4.00 -27.00 -10.09
C PRO A 64 -2.88 -27.67 -10.92
N ASP A 65 -2.25 -28.70 -10.36
CA ASP A 65 -1.34 -29.65 -11.03
C ASP A 65 -0.23 -29.08 -11.93
N ILE A 66 0.50 -28.09 -11.42
CA ILE A 66 1.56 -27.45 -12.20
C ILE A 66 2.81 -28.34 -12.29
N THR A 67 3.33 -28.52 -13.51
CA THR A 67 4.67 -29.06 -13.76
C THR A 67 5.74 -28.12 -13.20
N ALA A 68 6.95 -28.62 -12.91
CA ALA A 68 8.05 -27.76 -12.42
C ALA A 68 8.35 -26.59 -13.38
N LEU A 69 8.16 -26.81 -14.69
CA LEU A 69 8.35 -25.79 -15.73
C LEU A 69 7.35 -24.64 -15.62
N SER A 70 6.05 -24.94 -15.50
CA SER A 70 5.05 -23.89 -15.39
C SER A 70 5.11 -23.16 -14.03
N VAL A 71 5.58 -23.82 -12.97
CA VAL A 71 5.89 -23.14 -11.70
C VAL A 71 7.05 -22.16 -11.89
N MET A 72 8.13 -22.60 -12.54
CA MET A 72 9.27 -21.72 -12.82
C MET A 72 8.86 -20.54 -13.69
N GLN A 73 7.97 -20.73 -14.68
CA GLN A 73 7.40 -19.64 -15.47
C GLN A 73 6.56 -18.68 -14.61
N LEU A 74 5.68 -19.17 -13.74
CA LEU A 74 4.92 -18.35 -12.79
C LEU A 74 5.84 -17.51 -11.90
N ILE A 75 6.93 -18.10 -11.41
CA ILE A 75 7.88 -17.38 -10.59
C ILE A 75 8.69 -16.37 -11.40
N LYS A 76 9.08 -16.70 -12.64
CA LYS A 76 9.69 -15.73 -13.56
C LYS A 76 8.73 -14.56 -13.82
N LEU A 77 7.45 -14.84 -14.09
CA LEU A 77 6.42 -13.81 -14.25
C LEU A 77 6.26 -12.96 -12.99
N ALA A 78 6.28 -13.57 -11.81
CA ALA A 78 6.19 -12.88 -10.53
C ALA A 78 7.44 -12.07 -10.17
N VAL A 79 8.60 -12.32 -10.78
CA VAL A 79 9.87 -11.63 -10.48
C VAL A 79 10.31 -10.66 -11.57
N LEU A 80 10.01 -10.99 -12.83
CA LEU A 80 10.39 -10.22 -14.01
C LEU A 80 9.20 -9.46 -14.61
N GLY A 81 7.97 -9.78 -14.19
CA GLY A 81 6.75 -9.37 -14.87
C GLY A 81 6.43 -10.27 -16.09
N PRO A 82 5.23 -10.15 -16.66
CA PRO A 82 4.86 -10.66 -17.98
C PRO A 82 5.91 -10.34 -19.06
N GLU A 83 6.18 -11.30 -19.94
CA GLU A 83 7.08 -11.11 -21.09
C GLU A 83 6.62 -9.95 -21.99
N THR A 84 5.30 -9.68 -22.01
CA THR A 84 4.64 -8.56 -22.69
C THR A 84 5.01 -7.18 -22.11
N TRP A 85 5.69 -7.12 -20.97
CA TRP A 85 6.16 -5.85 -20.37
C TRP A 85 7.60 -5.51 -20.74
N SER A 86 8.23 -6.31 -21.60
CA SER A 86 9.48 -5.95 -22.26
C SER A 86 9.30 -4.71 -23.15
N ARG A 87 10.39 -3.96 -23.35
CA ARG A 87 10.38 -2.73 -24.17
C ARG A 87 9.80 -3.01 -25.56
N GLY A 88 8.68 -2.38 -25.89
CA GLY A 88 8.10 -2.39 -27.24
C GLY A 88 6.74 -3.09 -27.38
N HIS A 89 6.29 -3.82 -26.37
CA HIS A 89 4.97 -4.48 -26.38
C HIS A 89 3.96 -3.70 -25.54
N VAL A 90 2.70 -3.65 -25.98
CA VAL A 90 1.59 -3.09 -25.20
C VAL A 90 0.87 -4.25 -24.53
N PRO A 91 0.70 -4.26 -23.20
CA PRO A 91 0.01 -5.36 -22.53
C PRO A 91 -1.46 -5.40 -22.98
N GLU A 92 -1.95 -6.60 -23.27
CA GLU A 92 -3.33 -6.82 -23.71
C GLU A 92 -4.22 -7.02 -22.47
N VAL A 93 -5.34 -6.27 -22.41
CA VAL A 93 -6.35 -6.44 -21.35
C VAL A 93 -7.05 -7.77 -21.61
N SER A 94 -6.92 -8.70 -20.66
CA SER A 94 -7.47 -10.05 -20.75
C SER A 94 -8.89 -10.15 -20.20
N LYS A 95 -9.23 -9.32 -19.20
CA LYS A 95 -10.57 -9.24 -18.60
C LYS A 95 -10.83 -7.81 -18.11
N GLN A 96 -12.05 -7.35 -18.30
CA GLN A 96 -12.53 -6.08 -17.76
C GLN A 96 -13.76 -6.34 -16.89
N VAL A 97 -13.72 -5.93 -15.62
CA VAL A 97 -14.84 -6.02 -14.68
C VAL A 97 -15.38 -4.61 -14.42
N ALA A 98 -16.69 -4.41 -14.52
CA ALA A 98 -17.34 -3.13 -14.31
C ALA A 98 -18.24 -3.20 -13.07
N LEU A 99 -17.78 -2.66 -11.95
CA LEU A 99 -18.55 -2.67 -10.71
C LEU A 99 -19.62 -1.58 -10.75
N GLN A 100 -20.82 -1.92 -10.31
CA GLN A 100 -21.96 -1.01 -10.22
C GLN A 100 -22.23 -0.72 -8.73
N PRO A 101 -21.64 0.35 -8.17
CA PRO A 101 -21.84 0.66 -6.75
C PRO A 101 -23.34 0.87 -6.41
N THR A 102 -23.72 0.88 -5.13
CA THR A 102 -25.13 0.95 -4.63
C THR A 102 -25.83 2.30 -4.87
N ALA A 103 -27.05 2.29 -5.45
CA ALA A 103 -27.79 3.47 -5.93
C ALA A 103 -27.80 4.72 -5.01
N GLY A 104 -27.65 5.91 -5.60
CA GLY A 104 -27.47 7.20 -4.89
C GLY A 104 -26.35 8.08 -5.48
N PHE A 105 -25.72 7.64 -6.57
CA PHE A 105 -24.55 8.30 -7.14
C PHE A 105 -24.81 9.66 -7.76
N ASP A 106 -24.15 10.65 -7.16
CA ASP A 106 -23.68 11.78 -7.94
C ASP A 106 -22.66 11.28 -8.99
N LYS A 107 -22.92 11.61 -10.25
CA LYS A 107 -22.12 11.21 -11.41
C LYS A 107 -20.89 12.10 -11.60
N THR A 108 -20.78 13.19 -10.83
CA THR A 108 -19.77 14.22 -11.03
C THR A 108 -18.49 13.98 -10.23
N ARG A 109 -18.56 13.24 -9.11
CA ARG A 109 -17.39 12.99 -8.25
C ARG A 109 -16.75 11.63 -8.55
N VAL A 110 -15.45 11.67 -8.85
CA VAL A 110 -14.59 10.49 -8.98
C VAL A 110 -14.41 9.89 -7.58
N GLY A 111 -14.78 8.62 -7.41
CA GLY A 111 -14.54 7.88 -6.18
C GLY A 111 -13.08 7.44 -6.06
N VAL A 112 -12.63 7.15 -4.83
CA VAL A 112 -11.33 6.50 -4.59
C VAL A 112 -11.55 4.99 -4.60
N ALA A 113 -10.72 4.26 -5.32
CA ALA A 113 -10.79 2.81 -5.34
C ALA A 113 -9.41 2.21 -5.06
N GLU A 114 -9.36 1.24 -4.14
CA GLU A 114 -8.14 0.56 -3.73
C GLU A 114 -8.34 -0.95 -3.86
N LEU A 115 -7.51 -1.59 -4.69
CA LEU A 115 -7.50 -3.03 -4.81
C LEU A 115 -6.69 -3.64 -3.66
N LEU A 116 -7.24 -4.64 -2.98
CA LEU A 116 -6.52 -5.35 -1.93
C LEU A 116 -5.40 -6.22 -2.53
N PRO A 117 -4.33 -6.53 -1.77
CA PRO A 117 -3.17 -7.27 -2.25
C PRO A 117 -3.50 -8.59 -2.97
N SER A 118 -4.52 -9.33 -2.54
CA SER A 118 -4.95 -10.58 -3.19
C SER A 118 -5.57 -10.38 -4.58
N GLY A 119 -5.87 -9.14 -4.98
CA GLY A 119 -6.50 -8.81 -6.26
C GLY A 119 -7.95 -9.29 -6.40
N ARG A 120 -8.49 -9.99 -5.40
CA ARG A 120 -9.86 -10.51 -5.36
C ARG A 120 -10.87 -9.46 -4.92
N TYR A 121 -10.45 -8.56 -4.04
CA TYR A 121 -11.34 -7.58 -3.43
C TYR A 121 -10.92 -6.16 -3.77
N VAL A 122 -11.90 -5.27 -3.90
CA VAL A 122 -11.65 -3.83 -4.05
C VAL A 122 -12.47 -3.05 -3.02
N LEU A 123 -11.83 -2.07 -2.39
CA LEU A 123 -12.50 -1.06 -1.60
C LEU A 123 -12.82 0.13 -2.48
N LEU A 124 -14.05 0.60 -2.42
CA LEU A 124 -14.56 1.69 -3.20
C LEU A 124 -15.20 2.74 -2.30
N LEU A 125 -14.57 3.90 -2.22
CA LEU A 125 -15.12 5.07 -1.57
C LEU A 125 -15.78 5.98 -2.59
N LYS A 126 -17.06 6.26 -2.41
CA LYS A 126 -17.76 7.28 -3.19
C LYS A 126 -18.87 7.92 -2.37
N SER A 127 -18.95 9.25 -2.41
CA SER A 127 -20.01 10.01 -1.75
C SER A 127 -20.23 9.64 -0.27
N MET A 128 -19.14 9.53 0.51
CA MET A 128 -19.18 9.12 1.92
C MET A 128 -19.71 7.69 2.14
N VAL A 129 -19.80 6.87 1.11
CA VAL A 129 -20.11 5.43 1.20
C VAL A 129 -18.84 4.66 0.87
N LEU A 130 -18.42 3.79 1.78
CA LEU A 130 -17.32 2.86 1.56
C LEU A 130 -17.91 1.46 1.33
N GLU A 131 -17.58 0.88 0.19
CA GLU A 131 -18.03 -0.46 -0.22
C GLU A 131 -16.82 -1.38 -0.38
N CYS A 132 -16.97 -2.65 0.01
CA CYS A 132 -16.03 -3.72 -0.30
C CYS A 132 -16.67 -4.67 -1.30
N TRP A 133 -16.03 -4.87 -2.44
CA TRP A 133 -16.52 -5.68 -3.55
C TRP A 133 -15.67 -6.93 -3.74
N ASP A 134 -16.30 -8.08 -3.98
CA ASP A 134 -15.65 -9.25 -4.57
C ASP A 134 -15.66 -9.08 -6.09
N VAL A 135 -14.47 -8.97 -6.68
CA VAL A 135 -14.30 -8.71 -8.11
C VAL A 135 -14.60 -9.94 -8.95
N ALA A 136 -14.42 -11.15 -8.39
CA ALA A 136 -14.71 -12.38 -9.10
C ALA A 136 -16.22 -12.65 -9.16
N GLU A 137 -16.92 -12.36 -8.06
CA GLU A 137 -18.36 -12.55 -7.94
C GLU A 137 -19.17 -11.31 -8.38
N GLU A 138 -18.48 -10.21 -8.73
CA GLU A 138 -19.05 -8.93 -9.17
C GLU A 138 -20.16 -8.41 -8.22
N ARG A 139 -19.96 -8.57 -6.91
CA ARG A 139 -20.94 -8.16 -5.88
C ARG A 139 -20.30 -7.39 -4.73
N ALA A 140 -21.05 -6.45 -4.17
CA ALA A 140 -20.73 -5.84 -2.89
C ALA A 140 -20.89 -6.86 -1.77
N LEU A 141 -19.83 -7.06 -0.99
CA LEU A 141 -19.84 -7.89 0.22
C LEU A 141 -20.27 -7.08 1.45
N TRP A 142 -19.88 -5.81 1.48
CA TRP A 142 -20.08 -4.93 2.63
C TRP A 142 -20.18 -3.49 2.17
N THR A 143 -21.05 -2.73 2.83
CA THR A 143 -21.30 -1.31 2.54
C THR A 143 -21.48 -0.59 3.86
N ARG A 144 -20.80 0.56 4.02
CA ARG A 144 -20.97 1.45 5.16
C ARG A 144 -21.15 2.89 4.67
N SER A 145 -22.25 3.51 5.10
CA SER A 145 -22.54 4.91 4.87
C SER A 145 -22.02 5.75 6.03
N PHE A 146 -21.35 6.84 5.71
CA PHE A 146 -20.89 7.87 6.65
C PHE A 146 -21.61 9.20 6.41
N ALA A 147 -22.71 9.18 5.66
CA ALA A 147 -23.46 10.37 5.25
C ALA A 147 -24.60 10.75 6.21
N GLU A 148 -24.94 9.91 7.18
CA GLU A 148 -26.03 10.20 8.11
C GLU A 148 -25.71 11.43 8.96
N GLY A 149 -26.43 12.53 8.71
CA GLY A 149 -26.23 13.81 9.42
C GLY A 149 -24.97 14.58 9.02
N VAL A 150 -24.33 14.23 7.90
CA VAL A 150 -23.08 14.87 7.45
C VAL A 150 -23.26 15.56 6.10
N GLU A 151 -22.85 16.82 6.01
CA GLU A 151 -23.03 17.67 4.83
C GLU A 151 -21.98 17.54 3.72
N LEU A 152 -22.26 18.27 2.64
CA LEU A 152 -21.55 18.39 1.35
C LEU A 152 -20.04 18.69 1.44
N MET A 153 -19.56 19.24 2.55
CA MET A 153 -18.16 19.64 2.76
C MET A 153 -17.31 18.59 3.49
N SER A 154 -17.87 17.43 3.79
CA SER A 154 -17.13 16.35 4.45
C SER A 154 -16.04 15.73 3.57
N SER A 155 -14.97 15.28 4.23
CA SER A 155 -13.90 14.52 3.58
C SER A 155 -13.75 13.17 4.25
N LEU A 156 -13.68 12.12 3.45
CA LEU A 156 -13.44 10.76 3.92
C LEU A 156 -12.17 10.22 3.25
N ARG A 157 -11.31 9.62 4.06
CA ARG A 157 -10.10 8.92 3.64
C ARG A 157 -10.08 7.56 4.29
N PHE A 158 -9.49 6.57 3.62
CA PHE A 158 -9.31 5.26 4.21
C PHE A 158 -7.95 4.68 3.85
N ALA A 159 -7.51 3.72 4.65
CA ALA A 159 -6.42 2.81 4.35
C ALA A 159 -6.82 1.40 4.77
N ALA A 160 -6.31 0.39 4.09
CA ALA A 160 -6.64 -0.99 4.38
C ALA A 160 -5.42 -1.90 4.36
N GLU A 161 -5.48 -2.95 5.19
CA GLU A 161 -4.52 -4.05 5.18
C GLU A 161 -5.27 -5.36 5.19
N GLU A 162 -4.97 -6.20 4.19
CA GLU A 162 -5.52 -7.54 4.10
C GLU A 162 -4.79 -8.49 5.05
N MET A 163 -5.55 -9.20 5.88
CA MET A 163 -5.05 -10.05 6.95
C MET A 163 -5.39 -11.52 6.71
N ASN A 164 -4.76 -12.40 7.49
CA ASN A 164 -5.12 -13.83 7.56
C ASN A 164 -5.12 -14.56 6.21
N GLY A 165 -4.28 -14.12 5.27
CA GLY A 165 -4.22 -14.71 3.93
C GLY A 165 -5.43 -14.38 3.06
N GLY A 166 -6.04 -13.20 3.25
CA GLY A 166 -7.16 -12.72 2.45
C GLY A 166 -8.53 -13.15 2.94
N THR A 167 -8.65 -13.52 4.21
CA THR A 167 -9.95 -13.85 4.81
C THR A 167 -10.57 -12.69 5.57
N SER A 168 -9.77 -11.70 5.98
CA SER A 168 -10.25 -10.47 6.59
C SER A 168 -9.44 -9.28 6.11
N VAL A 169 -9.99 -8.08 6.32
CA VAL A 169 -9.31 -6.81 6.04
C VAL A 169 -9.52 -5.86 7.20
N ILE A 170 -8.43 -5.25 7.67
CA ILE A 170 -8.53 -4.15 8.63
C ILE A 170 -8.59 -2.85 7.84
N ILE A 171 -9.61 -2.04 8.09
CA ILE A 171 -9.88 -0.79 7.40
C ILE A 171 -9.83 0.34 8.43
N MET A 172 -8.91 1.29 8.24
CA MET A 172 -8.95 2.58 8.93
C MET A 172 -9.76 3.55 8.09
N VAL A 173 -10.82 4.13 8.67
CA VAL A 173 -11.62 5.18 8.05
C VAL A 173 -11.44 6.46 8.84
N CYS A 174 -11.13 7.56 8.15
CA CYS A 174 -10.94 8.88 8.73
C CYS A 174 -12.00 9.81 8.14
N VAL A 175 -12.88 10.34 8.99
CA VAL A 175 -14.01 11.18 8.60
C VAL A 175 -13.83 12.58 9.18
N CYS A 176 -13.83 13.58 8.30
CA CYS A 176 -13.99 14.97 8.68
C CYS A 176 -15.41 15.40 8.32
N ALA A 177 -16.30 15.51 9.31
CA ALA A 177 -17.67 15.97 9.14
C ALA A 177 -17.81 17.46 9.51
N HIS A 178 -18.51 18.20 8.66
CA HIS A 178 -19.02 19.53 8.95
C HIS A 178 -20.55 19.44 9.07
N THR A 179 -21.11 20.20 10.01
CA THR A 179 -22.55 20.30 10.29
C THR A 179 -22.97 21.77 10.16
N ASP A 180 -24.12 22.05 9.53
CA ASP A 180 -24.60 23.39 9.14
C ASP A 180 -24.90 24.30 10.36
N ASP A 181 -25.10 23.72 11.55
CA ASP A 181 -25.73 24.40 12.71
C ASP A 181 -24.76 24.86 13.82
N ASP A 182 -23.70 25.61 13.51
CA ASP A 182 -22.69 26.09 14.49
C ASP A 182 -22.06 24.97 15.37
N ALA A 183 -22.41 23.71 15.14
CA ALA A 183 -22.01 22.57 15.93
C ALA A 183 -20.55 22.25 15.61
N GLU A 184 -19.83 21.85 16.66
CA GLU A 184 -18.42 21.56 16.53
C GLU A 184 -18.22 20.41 15.52
N PRO A 185 -17.36 20.61 14.50
CA PRO A 185 -17.14 19.59 13.48
C PRO A 185 -16.62 18.33 14.12
N GLN A 186 -17.19 17.21 13.73
CA GLN A 186 -16.81 15.91 14.26
C GLN A 186 -15.78 15.29 13.34
N ASN A 187 -14.52 15.38 13.77
CA ASN A 187 -13.43 14.61 13.18
C ASN A 187 -13.31 13.31 13.96
N TYR A 188 -13.41 12.18 13.26
CA TYR A 188 -13.29 10.89 13.92
C TYR A 188 -12.59 9.85 13.05
N ILE A 189 -12.08 8.85 13.75
CA ILE A 189 -11.36 7.72 13.17
C ILE A 189 -12.06 6.45 13.62
N GLU A 190 -12.32 5.56 12.67
CA GLU A 190 -12.79 4.22 12.93
C GLU A 190 -11.79 3.19 12.41
N ILE A 191 -11.65 2.09 13.14
CA ILE A 191 -10.90 0.91 12.67
C ILE A 191 -11.84 -0.28 12.70
N ILE A 192 -11.99 -0.90 11.54
CA ILE A 192 -12.98 -1.94 11.27
C ILE A 192 -12.22 -3.22 10.89
N ASP A 193 -12.59 -4.34 11.49
CA ASP A 193 -12.21 -5.68 11.01
C ASP A 193 -13.35 -6.26 10.20
N LEU A 194 -13.14 -6.43 8.90
CA LEU A 194 -14.14 -6.97 7.97
C LEU A 194 -13.82 -8.42 7.61
N ASP A 195 -14.70 -9.35 7.98
CA ASP A 195 -14.66 -10.75 7.55
C ASP A 195 -15.15 -10.84 6.09
N LEU A 196 -14.21 -11.04 5.17
CA LEU A 196 -14.46 -11.07 3.73
C LEU A 196 -15.26 -12.31 3.29
N ARG A 197 -15.34 -13.36 4.12
CA ARG A 197 -16.14 -14.56 3.80
C ARG A 197 -17.61 -14.36 4.12
N LYS A 198 -17.90 -13.65 5.21
CA LYS A 198 -19.26 -13.44 5.70
C LYS A 198 -19.84 -12.09 5.28
N GLY A 199 -19.00 -11.11 4.93
CA GLY A 199 -19.43 -9.72 4.75
C GLY A 199 -19.82 -9.04 6.06
N THR A 200 -19.46 -9.62 7.21
CA THR A 200 -19.71 -9.08 8.55
C THR A 200 -18.50 -8.34 9.05
N HIS A 201 -18.69 -7.35 9.92
CA HIS A 201 -17.60 -6.56 10.44
C HIS A 201 -17.71 -6.35 11.95
N ASP A 202 -16.56 -6.17 12.59
CA ASP A 202 -16.42 -5.75 13.97
C ASP A 202 -15.77 -4.37 14.02
N LEU A 203 -16.22 -3.53 14.94
CA LEU A 203 -15.64 -2.21 15.18
C LEU A 203 -14.58 -2.34 16.27
N LEU A 204 -13.31 -2.23 15.88
CA LEU A 204 -12.17 -2.36 16.79
C LEU A 204 -11.88 -1.07 17.55
N LEU A 205 -12.14 0.08 16.91
CA LEU A 205 -11.88 1.39 17.48
C LEU A 205 -12.83 2.42 16.89
N THR A 206 -13.34 3.32 17.73
CA THR A 206 -13.86 4.64 17.35
C THR A 206 -13.21 5.68 18.23
N HIS A 207 -12.62 6.70 17.61
CA HIS A 207 -11.97 7.78 18.32
C HIS A 207 -12.39 9.12 17.74
N LEU A 208 -13.03 9.95 18.57
CA LEU A 208 -13.27 11.36 18.27
C LEU A 208 -11.96 12.12 18.49
N THR A 209 -11.51 12.84 17.48
CA THR A 209 -10.31 13.66 17.57
C THR A 209 -10.70 15.10 17.92
N ASP A 210 -10.05 15.69 18.94
CA ASP A 210 -10.22 17.10 19.35
C ASP A 210 -9.64 18.10 18.32
N SER A 211 -9.50 17.70 17.06
CA SER A 211 -8.81 18.49 16.07
C SER A 211 -9.67 19.67 15.60
N ASP A 212 -9.11 20.87 15.73
CA ASP A 212 -9.60 22.15 15.19
C ASP A 212 -10.23 21.96 13.79
N PHE A 213 -11.32 22.68 13.50
CA PHE A 213 -12.18 22.58 12.31
C PHE A 213 -11.45 22.64 10.96
N ARG A 214 -10.21 23.12 10.96
CA ARG A 214 -9.35 23.23 9.78
C ARG A 214 -8.43 22.04 9.56
N THR A 215 -8.51 21.04 10.43
CA THR A 215 -7.65 19.88 10.36
C THR A 215 -8.19 18.91 9.31
N ARG A 216 -7.39 18.64 8.28
CA ARG A 216 -7.71 17.66 7.26
C ARG A 216 -6.93 16.38 7.51
N PHE A 217 -7.59 15.24 7.36
CA PHE A 217 -6.91 13.95 7.31
C PHE A 217 -6.19 13.77 5.98
N TRP A 218 -4.91 13.44 6.07
CA TRP A 218 -4.03 13.23 4.94
C TRP A 218 -3.32 11.87 5.04
N LYS A 219 -3.41 11.09 3.96
CA LYS A 219 -2.67 9.83 3.76
C LYS A 219 -2.76 8.88 4.99
N PRO A 220 -3.95 8.33 5.29
CA PRO A 220 -4.03 7.23 6.25
C PRO A 220 -3.12 6.10 5.78
N VAL A 221 -2.49 5.43 6.73
CA VAL A 221 -1.71 4.21 6.51
C VAL A 221 -1.98 3.27 7.67
N ILE A 222 -2.07 1.98 7.37
CA ILE A 222 -2.33 0.94 8.37
C ILE A 222 -1.35 -0.20 8.19
N CYS A 223 -0.83 -0.69 9.31
CA CYS A 223 0.00 -1.88 9.40
C CYS A 223 -0.14 -2.48 10.81
N SER A 224 -0.94 -3.53 10.91
CA SER A 224 -1.47 -4.12 12.11
C SER A 224 -0.39 -4.44 13.15
N PRO A 225 -0.60 -4.04 14.42
CA PRO A 225 -1.79 -3.41 15.00
C PRO A 225 -1.76 -1.88 15.03
N ILE A 226 -0.95 -1.24 14.18
CA ILE A 226 -0.70 0.20 14.19
C ILE A 226 -1.36 0.87 12.99
N ALA A 227 -2.08 1.96 13.26
CA ALA A 227 -2.61 2.85 12.25
C ALA A 227 -2.00 4.24 12.45
N CYS A 228 -1.81 4.96 11.34
CA CYS A 228 -1.29 6.32 11.38
C CYS A 228 -2.04 7.18 10.36
N ILE A 229 -2.42 8.38 10.78
CA ILE A 229 -2.97 9.39 9.91
C ILE A 229 -2.22 10.70 10.10
N THR A 230 -1.93 11.40 9.00
CA THR A 230 -1.37 12.75 9.08
C THR A 230 -2.51 13.75 9.19
N THR A 231 -2.46 14.58 10.21
CA THR A 231 -3.36 15.72 10.37
C THR A 231 -2.66 16.98 9.88
N VAL A 232 -3.26 17.63 8.89
CA VAL A 232 -2.76 18.89 8.32
C VAL A 232 -3.67 20.01 8.80
N SER A 233 -3.09 20.99 9.49
CA SER A 233 -3.81 22.15 10.02
C SER A 233 -3.19 23.43 9.46
N GLU A 234 -4.02 24.41 9.11
CA GLU A 234 -3.53 25.71 8.61
C GLU A 234 -2.76 26.50 9.67
N LYS A 235 -3.09 26.29 10.95
CA LYS A 235 -2.57 27.06 12.09
C LYS A 235 -1.51 26.31 12.88
N ARG A 236 -1.45 24.98 12.74
CA ARG A 236 -0.57 24.12 13.55
C ARG A 236 0.42 23.40 12.65
N ALA A 237 1.54 22.97 13.23
CA ALA A 237 2.44 22.05 12.55
C ALA A 237 1.71 20.75 12.18
N ASN A 238 2.08 20.12 11.08
CA ASN A 238 1.60 18.80 10.72
C ASN A 238 1.88 17.82 11.87
N MET A 239 0.87 17.06 12.26
CA MET A 239 1.00 16.02 13.28
C MET A 239 0.67 14.67 12.66
N HIS A 240 1.26 13.60 13.19
CA HIS A 240 0.85 12.25 12.87
C HIS A 240 0.15 11.68 14.08
N PHE A 241 -1.13 11.39 13.95
CA PHE A 241 -1.84 10.63 14.97
C PHE A 241 -1.57 9.15 14.72
N ILE A 242 -0.88 8.52 15.66
CA ILE A 242 -0.51 7.11 15.61
C ILE A 242 -1.31 6.41 16.69
N VAL A 243 -2.00 5.34 16.32
CA VAL A 243 -2.84 4.55 17.21
C VAL A 243 -2.44 3.09 17.15
N ASN A 244 -2.34 2.47 18.31
CA ASN A 244 -2.36 1.03 18.49
C ASN A 244 -3.75 0.64 18.98
N TRP A 245 -4.56 0.06 18.10
CA TRP A 245 -5.95 -0.26 18.43
C TRP A 245 -6.10 -1.51 19.31
N GLU A 246 -5.11 -2.41 19.30
CA GLU A 246 -5.14 -3.57 20.21
C GLU A 246 -4.95 -3.14 21.66
N THR A 247 -4.03 -2.21 21.92
CA THR A 247 -3.75 -1.70 23.27
C THR A 247 -4.58 -0.46 23.63
N GLN A 248 -5.46 -0.01 22.73
CA GLN A 248 -6.29 1.19 22.89
C GLN A 248 -5.47 2.42 23.34
N SER A 249 -4.30 2.57 22.71
CA SER A 249 -3.34 3.63 23.04
C SER A 249 -2.95 4.42 21.80
N ALA A 250 -2.67 5.71 21.97
CA ALA A 250 -2.29 6.59 20.88
C ALA A 250 -1.21 7.59 21.31
N LEU A 251 -0.61 8.23 20.30
CA LEU A 251 0.24 9.39 20.48
C LEU A 251 0.16 10.30 19.25
N TYR A 252 0.37 11.59 19.48
CA TYR A 252 0.58 12.59 18.44
C TYR A 252 2.07 12.81 18.24
N LEU A 253 2.54 12.50 17.05
CA LEU A 253 3.91 12.70 16.64
C LEU A 253 4.03 14.03 15.89
N LYS A 254 4.65 15.02 16.53
CA LYS A 254 4.83 16.37 15.98
C LYS A 254 6.12 16.45 15.16
N CYS A 255 5.97 16.68 13.86
CA CYS A 255 7.08 17.02 12.99
C CYS A 255 7.38 18.50 13.11
N ARG A 256 8.64 18.88 13.37
CA ARG A 256 9.08 20.30 13.30
C ARG A 256 9.10 20.74 11.84
N SER A 257 7.94 20.95 11.20
CA SER A 257 7.91 21.49 9.85
C SER A 257 8.20 22.98 9.86
N ALA A 258 9.13 23.41 9.02
CA ALA A 258 9.39 24.82 8.77
C ALA A 258 8.40 25.33 7.72
N LYS A 259 7.38 26.06 8.18
CA LYS A 259 6.64 27.10 7.41
C LYS A 259 5.87 26.71 6.14
N TYR A 260 5.83 25.45 5.68
CA TYR A 260 5.15 25.11 4.42
C TYR A 260 4.26 23.87 4.47
N TRP A 261 3.21 23.92 3.64
CA TRP A 261 2.14 22.95 3.38
C TRP A 261 2.58 21.57 2.88
N GLN A 262 3.85 21.20 2.98
CA GLN A 262 4.27 19.86 2.59
C GLN A 262 3.88 18.89 3.71
N PRO A 263 2.89 18.00 3.50
CA PRO A 263 2.55 17.02 4.50
C PRO A 263 3.79 16.17 4.75
N SER A 264 4.18 16.06 6.02
CA SER A 264 5.15 15.05 6.41
C SER A 264 4.59 13.69 6.01
N LEU A 265 5.45 12.84 5.49
CA LEU A 265 5.03 11.58 4.90
C LEU A 265 5.37 10.47 5.88
N VAL A 266 4.36 9.64 6.14
CA VAL A 266 4.52 8.41 6.91
C VAL A 266 4.39 7.21 5.98
N ALA A 267 5.19 6.19 6.27
CA ALA A 267 4.97 4.84 5.81
C ALA A 267 5.11 3.90 7.01
N LEU A 268 4.27 2.87 7.06
CA LEU A 268 4.32 1.82 8.07
C LEU A 268 4.80 0.53 7.44
N ILE A 269 5.60 -0.21 8.19
CA ILE A 269 5.85 -1.63 7.97
C ILE A 269 5.76 -2.32 9.35
N PRO A 270 5.61 -3.65 9.42
CA PRO A 270 5.57 -4.35 10.69
C PRO A 270 6.77 -4.01 11.59
N GLY A 271 6.45 -3.56 12.81
CA GLY A 271 7.41 -3.17 13.84
C GLY A 271 8.08 -1.80 13.64
N HIS A 272 7.78 -1.07 12.56
CA HIS A 272 8.53 0.15 12.23
C HIS A 272 7.71 1.25 11.54
N ILE A 273 8.12 2.49 11.78
CA ILE A 273 7.53 3.69 11.18
C ILE A 273 8.62 4.49 10.48
N PHE A 274 8.35 4.90 9.24
CA PHE A 274 9.15 5.87 8.51
C PHE A 274 8.49 7.23 8.59
N VAL A 275 9.21 8.23 9.05
CA VAL A 275 8.70 9.59 9.23
C VAL A 275 9.60 10.56 8.49
N SER A 276 9.02 11.32 7.55
CA SER A 276 9.73 12.39 6.85
C SER A 276 9.81 13.66 7.71
N LEU A 277 11.04 14.13 7.93
CA LEU A 277 11.36 15.40 8.58
C LEU A 277 11.46 16.49 7.52
N ALA A 278 10.36 17.25 7.36
CA ALA A 278 10.15 18.22 6.29
C ALA A 278 11.24 19.31 6.16
N ASN A 279 11.97 19.60 7.24
CA ASN A 279 12.97 20.66 7.33
C ASN A 279 14.41 20.21 7.04
N ARG A 280 14.66 18.91 6.81
CA ARG A 280 16.03 18.38 6.69
C ARG A 280 16.27 17.47 5.51
N ASP A 281 15.30 17.29 4.62
CA ASP A 281 15.35 16.22 3.62
C ASP A 281 15.76 14.92 4.29
N GLN A 282 15.14 14.58 5.42
CA GLN A 282 15.51 13.42 6.22
C GLN A 282 14.32 12.49 6.41
N ILE A 283 14.56 11.20 6.30
CA ILE A 283 13.62 10.15 6.70
C ILE A 283 14.18 9.49 7.95
N CYS A 284 13.39 9.44 9.01
CA CYS A 284 13.73 8.69 10.21
C CYS A 284 13.04 7.34 10.20
N LEU A 285 13.77 6.31 10.61
CA LEU A 285 13.23 5.00 10.91
C LEU A 285 13.14 4.84 12.43
N VAL A 286 11.93 4.59 12.90
CA VAL A 286 11.61 4.42 14.33
C VAL A 286 10.99 3.05 14.53
N SER A 287 11.44 2.32 15.55
CA SER A 287 10.78 1.07 15.97
C SER A 287 9.48 1.39 16.71
N THR A 288 8.42 0.65 16.44
CA THR A 288 7.16 0.77 17.19
C THR A 288 7.33 0.40 18.67
N ASP A 289 8.27 -0.46 19.00
CA ASP A 289 8.56 -0.84 20.39
C ASP A 289 9.20 0.32 21.16
N MET A 290 10.03 1.13 20.48
CA MET A 290 10.59 2.36 21.06
C MET A 290 9.53 3.42 21.32
N LEU A 291 8.40 3.37 20.62
CA LEU A 291 7.24 4.21 20.92
C LEU A 291 6.51 3.78 22.20
N GLY A 292 6.81 2.58 22.70
CA GLY A 292 6.32 1.98 23.95
C GLY A 292 6.21 2.95 25.11
N ALA A 293 7.28 3.71 25.35
CA ALA A 293 7.39 4.65 26.47
C ALA A 293 6.53 5.93 26.33
N TYR A 294 5.98 6.17 25.14
CA TYR A 294 5.24 7.39 24.81
C TYR A 294 3.77 7.13 24.49
N TRP A 295 3.35 5.87 24.49
CA TRP A 295 1.93 5.55 24.36
C TRP A 295 1.15 6.11 25.55
N ALA A 296 0.03 6.76 25.26
CA ALA A 296 -0.96 7.10 26.26
C ALA A 296 -2.29 6.42 25.93
N PRO A 297 -3.15 6.17 26.92
CA PRO A 297 -4.54 5.76 26.65
C PRO A 297 -5.22 6.74 25.68
N LEU A 298 -6.10 6.24 24.81
CA LEU A 298 -6.75 7.04 23.75
C LEU A 298 -7.50 8.29 24.23
N ASN A 299 -7.96 8.30 25.48
CA ASN A 299 -8.64 9.45 26.09
C ASN A 299 -7.68 10.52 26.62
N ARG A 300 -6.36 10.34 26.42
CA ARG A 300 -5.33 11.27 26.86
C ARG A 300 -4.45 11.66 25.68
N GLU A 301 -4.47 12.95 25.35
CA GLU A 301 -3.56 13.50 24.35
C GLU A 301 -2.11 13.46 24.86
N GLN A 302 -1.26 12.69 24.18
CA GLN A 302 0.18 12.69 24.40
C GLN A 302 0.86 13.13 23.11
N THR A 303 1.52 14.28 23.16
CA THR A 303 2.28 14.82 22.02
C THR A 303 3.77 14.67 22.27
N ILE A 304 4.49 14.17 21.28
CA ILE A 304 5.95 14.06 21.28
C ILE A 304 6.53 14.59 19.96
N ALA A 305 7.66 15.31 20.02
CA ALA A 305 8.35 15.69 18.80
C ALA A 305 9.15 14.50 18.24
N VAL A 306 9.17 14.32 16.91
CA VAL A 306 9.95 13.23 16.27
C VAL A 306 11.44 13.28 16.65
N ASP A 307 11.95 14.48 16.91
CA ASP A 307 13.36 14.67 17.29
C ASP A 307 13.70 14.12 18.67
N ASP A 308 12.70 13.93 19.54
CA ASP A 308 12.87 13.44 20.90
C ASP A 308 12.76 11.91 20.98
N ILE A 309 12.45 11.24 19.86
CA ILE A 309 12.31 9.79 19.79
C ILE A 309 13.62 9.15 19.35
N PRO A 310 14.08 8.07 20.00
CA PRO A 310 15.20 7.28 19.52
C PRO A 310 14.98 6.81 18.07
N LYS A 311 15.93 7.16 17.20
CA LYS A 311 15.91 6.81 15.77
C LYS A 311 16.83 5.61 15.57
N LEU A 312 16.33 4.55 14.92
CA LEU A 312 17.19 3.44 14.49
C LEU A 312 18.12 3.88 13.37
N HIS A 313 17.63 4.72 12.47
CA HIS A 313 18.39 5.24 11.36
C HIS A 313 17.81 6.56 10.85
N THR A 314 18.65 7.36 10.20
CA THR A 314 18.25 8.59 9.51
C THR A 314 18.84 8.58 8.10
N PHE A 315 18.00 8.78 7.10
CA PHE A 315 18.38 8.81 5.69
C PHE A 315 18.22 10.23 5.17
N GLU A 316 19.12 10.66 4.28
CA GLU A 316 18.96 11.93 3.56
C GLU A 316 18.11 11.70 2.30
N HIS A 317 16.83 12.09 2.37
CA HIS A 317 15.89 12.08 1.27
C HIS A 317 14.76 13.11 1.44
N SER A 318 14.43 13.79 0.35
CA SER A 318 13.22 14.61 0.23
C SER A 318 12.16 13.92 -0.62
N GLY A 319 10.93 13.87 -0.12
CA GLY A 319 9.73 13.50 -0.88
C GLY A 319 9.05 12.21 -0.42
N ASN A 320 8.15 11.68 -1.26
CA ASN A 320 7.20 10.62 -0.90
C ASN A 320 7.88 9.33 -0.48
N ILE A 321 7.32 8.66 0.53
CA ILE A 321 7.80 7.36 1.01
C ILE A 321 6.67 6.35 0.88
N ALA A 322 7.01 5.17 0.37
CA ALA A 322 6.17 3.99 0.39
C ALA A 322 6.98 2.80 0.91
N GLY A 323 6.45 2.11 1.92
CA GLY A 323 6.95 0.82 2.38
C GLY A 323 6.11 -0.28 1.75
N MET A 324 6.75 -1.34 1.25
CA MET A 324 6.08 -2.49 0.67
C MET A 324 6.76 -3.76 1.17
N SER A 325 5.99 -4.83 1.38
CA SER A 325 6.59 -6.13 1.62
C SER A 325 7.43 -6.51 0.41
N SER A 326 8.66 -6.98 0.63
CA SER A 326 9.46 -7.55 -0.44
C SER A 326 8.70 -8.76 -0.95
N PRO A 327 8.59 -9.00 -2.27
CA PRO A 327 8.02 -10.25 -2.78
C PRO A 327 9.02 -11.42 -2.68
N LEU A 328 10.28 -11.14 -2.39
CA LEU A 328 11.37 -12.10 -2.56
C LEU A 328 11.92 -12.67 -1.25
N ARG A 329 11.60 -12.04 -0.12
CA ARG A 329 12.01 -12.52 1.21
C ARG A 329 10.94 -12.16 2.26
N ARG A 330 10.49 -13.15 3.03
CA ARG A 330 9.54 -12.95 4.14
C ARG A 330 10.20 -12.10 5.24
N GLY A 331 9.42 -11.21 5.87
CA GLY A 331 9.94 -10.28 6.88
C GLY A 331 10.92 -9.25 6.32
N SER A 332 11.06 -9.19 4.99
CA SER A 332 11.85 -8.17 4.31
C SER A 332 10.94 -7.14 3.70
N TYR A 333 11.28 -5.86 3.86
CA TYR A 333 10.52 -4.75 3.29
C TYR A 333 11.38 -3.95 2.33
N ARG A 334 10.76 -3.51 1.25
CA ARG A 334 11.32 -2.54 0.31
C ARG A 334 10.69 -1.20 0.57
N ILE A 335 11.54 -0.19 0.68
CA ILE A 335 11.08 1.18 0.88
C ILE A 335 11.52 1.96 -0.34
N TYR A 336 10.55 2.64 -0.92
CA TYR A 336 10.73 3.50 -2.06
C TYR A 336 10.61 4.94 -1.59
N ALA A 337 11.66 5.70 -1.85
CA ALA A 337 11.73 7.11 -1.53
C ALA A 337 11.77 7.88 -2.86
N PHE A 338 10.75 8.70 -3.09
CA PHE A 338 10.53 9.47 -4.30
C PHE A 338 10.96 10.91 -4.11
N GLY A 339 11.82 11.42 -4.98
CA GLY A 339 12.23 12.83 -4.98
C GLY A 339 11.13 13.77 -5.48
N PRO A 340 11.06 15.02 -5.00
CA PRO A 340 10.23 16.05 -5.63
C PRO A 340 10.68 16.33 -7.06
N MET A 341 9.71 16.57 -7.95
CA MET A 341 9.93 16.87 -9.37
C MET A 341 10.21 18.37 -9.53
N TYR A 342 11.47 18.80 -9.50
CA TYR A 342 11.79 20.24 -9.62
C TYR A 342 12.25 20.71 -11.02
N ASP A 343 12.51 19.83 -11.99
CA ASP A 343 13.15 20.21 -13.26
C ASP A 343 12.31 19.96 -14.53
N GLY A 344 11.02 20.33 -14.55
CA GLY A 344 10.19 20.32 -15.78
C GLY A 344 10.01 18.96 -16.50
N GLY A 345 10.58 17.89 -15.94
CA GLY A 345 10.54 16.52 -16.43
C GLY A 345 9.93 15.62 -15.37
N HIS A 346 8.89 14.89 -15.76
CA HIS A 346 8.05 14.07 -14.88
C HIS A 346 8.73 12.76 -14.45
N VAL A 347 9.95 12.78 -13.91
CA VAL A 347 10.66 11.55 -13.53
C VAL A 347 10.73 11.38 -12.02
N ALA A 348 9.86 10.54 -11.47
CA ALA A 348 10.01 9.95 -10.14
C ALA A 348 11.31 9.14 -10.12
N ARG A 349 12.25 9.58 -9.28
CA ARG A 349 13.49 8.85 -9.03
C ARG A 349 13.31 8.04 -7.76
N VAL A 350 13.40 6.72 -7.87
CA VAL A 350 13.64 5.86 -6.71
C VAL A 350 15.07 6.09 -6.30
N ARG A 351 15.28 6.89 -5.24
CA ARG A 351 16.65 7.16 -4.77
C ARG A 351 17.18 6.00 -3.96
N TYR A 352 16.34 5.34 -3.16
CA TYR A 352 16.81 4.32 -2.24
C TYR A 352 15.94 3.08 -2.29
N LYS A 353 16.59 1.92 -2.10
CA LYS A 353 15.96 0.62 -1.89
C LYS A 353 16.58 0.02 -0.64
N PHE A 354 15.80 -0.01 0.42
CA PHE A 354 16.22 -0.62 1.67
C PHE A 354 15.71 -2.04 1.77
N ALA A 355 16.45 -2.90 2.47
CA ALA A 355 15.96 -4.18 2.95
C ALA A 355 15.98 -4.14 4.48
N VAL A 356 14.80 -3.98 5.07
CA VAL A 356 14.64 -4.13 6.52
C VAL A 356 14.33 -5.60 6.77
N ASP A 357 15.23 -6.32 7.45
CA ASP A 357 14.95 -7.66 7.97
C ASP A 357 14.61 -7.53 9.45
N THR A 358 13.38 -7.84 9.81
CA THR A 358 12.88 -7.68 11.19
C THR A 358 13.63 -8.55 12.21
N GLY A 359 14.44 -9.53 11.79
CA GLY A 359 15.27 -10.35 12.67
C GLY A 359 16.79 -10.12 12.55
N ALA A 360 17.27 -9.51 11.47
CA ALA A 360 18.72 -9.42 11.17
C ALA A 360 19.26 -7.97 11.10
N GLY A 361 18.43 -6.98 11.42
CA GLY A 361 18.77 -5.56 11.36
C GLY A 361 18.53 -4.94 9.99
N ILE A 362 18.87 -3.66 9.86
CA ILE A 362 18.65 -2.87 8.66
C ILE A 362 19.88 -2.96 7.77
N SER A 363 19.74 -3.55 6.59
CA SER A 363 20.78 -3.50 5.56
C SER A 363 20.41 -2.44 4.53
N ALA A 364 21.08 -1.28 4.61
CA ALA A 364 20.96 -0.28 3.58
C ALA A 364 21.77 -0.74 2.37
N VAL A 365 21.09 -1.01 1.25
CA VAL A 365 21.77 -1.16 -0.03
C VAL A 365 22.03 0.26 -0.54
N PRO A 366 23.30 0.66 -0.75
CA PRO A 366 23.59 1.98 -1.27
C PRO A 366 22.84 2.20 -2.60
N PRO A 367 22.42 3.44 -2.89
CA PRO A 367 21.72 3.75 -4.13
C PRO A 367 22.56 3.28 -5.32
N PRO A 368 21.93 2.79 -6.41
CA PRO A 368 22.68 2.53 -7.63
C PRO A 368 23.40 3.82 -8.06
N THR A 369 24.66 3.70 -8.48
CA THR A 369 25.52 4.83 -8.89
C THR A 369 24.91 5.69 -9.99
N GLN A 370 23.96 5.14 -10.74
CA GLN A 370 23.08 5.89 -11.61
C GLN A 370 21.63 5.77 -11.10
N PRO A 371 20.89 6.89 -10.95
CA PRO A 371 19.48 6.84 -10.63
C PRO A 371 18.76 6.03 -11.71
N VAL A 372 18.02 5.00 -11.29
CA VAL A 372 17.16 4.25 -12.21
C VAL A 372 16.07 5.20 -12.68
N GLN A 373 16.21 5.69 -13.91
CA GLN A 373 15.15 6.46 -14.57
C GLN A 373 14.07 5.48 -15.02
N LEU A 374 12.96 5.47 -14.29
CA LEU A 374 11.74 4.86 -14.80
C LEU A 374 11.16 5.82 -15.85
N PRO A 375 10.98 5.41 -17.12
CA PRO A 375 10.38 6.26 -18.13
C PRO A 375 8.93 6.54 -17.73
N LEU A 376 8.68 7.77 -17.31
CA LEU A 376 7.40 8.20 -16.80
C LEU A 376 6.72 9.08 -17.85
N ALA A 377 5.58 8.61 -18.35
CA ALA A 377 4.69 9.43 -19.15
C ALA A 377 4.10 10.54 -18.27
N LYS A 378 3.84 11.72 -18.86
CA LYS A 378 3.61 13.00 -18.17
C LYS A 378 2.49 13.05 -17.11
N ASN A 379 1.68 12.00 -16.95
CA ASN A 379 0.48 11.98 -16.09
C ASN A 379 0.40 10.76 -15.14
N LEU A 380 1.52 10.16 -14.73
CA LEU A 380 1.49 8.87 -14.02
C LEU A 380 2.38 8.77 -12.80
N PHE A 381 1.76 8.40 -11.69
CA PHE A 381 2.39 7.68 -10.59
C PHE A 381 1.65 6.34 -10.44
N SER A 382 2.36 5.24 -10.66
CA SER A 382 1.98 3.93 -10.10
C SER A 382 3.25 3.10 -10.00
N ILE A 383 3.57 2.66 -8.79
CA ILE A 383 4.56 1.62 -8.57
C ILE A 383 3.79 0.48 -7.96
N SER A 384 3.34 -0.41 -8.83
CA SER A 384 2.83 -1.71 -8.41
C SER A 384 3.97 -2.73 -8.54
N TYR A 385 4.33 -3.28 -7.39
CA TYR A 385 4.69 -4.68 -7.29
C TYR A 385 3.85 -5.22 -6.13
N ALA A 386 2.80 -5.99 -6.44
CA ALA A 386 1.78 -6.50 -5.51
C ALA A 386 0.64 -5.52 -5.11
N GLY A 387 -0.07 -4.94 -6.09
CA GLY A 387 -1.47 -4.54 -5.88
C GLY A 387 -1.74 -3.12 -5.36
N HIS A 388 -0.74 -2.39 -4.87
CA HIS A 388 -0.96 -1.01 -4.41
C HIS A 388 -0.83 0.01 -5.56
N CYS A 389 -1.96 0.39 -6.16
CA CYS A 389 -2.06 1.55 -7.05
C CYS A 389 -2.44 2.79 -6.22
N LEU A 390 -1.46 3.65 -5.93
CA LEU A 390 -1.73 4.99 -5.39
C LEU A 390 -1.95 5.97 -6.54
N VAL A 391 -3.20 6.36 -6.78
CA VAL A 391 -3.52 7.49 -7.65
C VAL A 391 -3.43 8.77 -6.81
N SER A 392 -2.36 9.54 -6.99
CA SER A 392 -2.25 10.86 -6.36
C SER A 392 -2.93 11.91 -7.25
N ASP A 393 -4.08 12.43 -6.84
CA ASP A 393 -4.62 13.66 -7.42
C ASP A 393 -3.89 14.87 -6.83
N PRO A 394 -3.50 15.88 -7.63
CA PRO A 394 -3.19 17.20 -7.10
C PRO A 394 -4.47 17.83 -6.52
N PRO A 395 -4.41 18.59 -5.41
CA PRO A 395 -5.58 18.97 -4.62
C PRO A 395 -6.68 19.80 -5.33
N ASP A 396 -6.46 20.37 -6.52
CA ASP A 396 -7.36 21.42 -7.06
C ASP A 396 -7.56 21.41 -8.60
N GLN A 397 -7.35 20.29 -9.32
CA GLN A 397 -7.62 20.27 -10.77
C GLN A 397 -8.98 19.66 -11.10
N GLN A 398 -9.94 20.53 -11.46
CA GLN A 398 -11.17 20.14 -12.15
C GLN A 398 -10.82 19.71 -13.59
N PHE A 399 -11.01 18.45 -13.95
CA PHE A 399 -10.90 17.99 -15.32
C PHE A 399 -12.17 18.36 -16.10
N ALA A 400 -12.04 19.27 -17.06
CA ALA A 400 -13.09 19.53 -18.05
C ALA A 400 -13.19 18.33 -19.02
N ILE A 401 -14.34 17.66 -19.06
CA ILE A 401 -14.61 16.58 -20.01
C ILE A 401 -15.32 17.14 -21.23
N VAL A 402 -14.67 17.11 -22.39
CA VAL A 402 -15.29 17.41 -23.69
C VAL A 402 -16.23 16.24 -24.06
N PRO A 403 -17.51 16.50 -24.36
CA PRO A 403 -18.45 15.44 -24.77
C PRO A 403 -18.04 14.85 -26.14
N PRO A 404 -18.24 13.54 -26.36
CA PRO A 404 -17.95 12.92 -27.65
C PRO A 404 -18.95 13.37 -28.73
N ALA A 405 -18.51 13.36 -29.98
CA ALA A 405 -19.37 13.64 -31.13
C ALA A 405 -20.57 12.67 -31.21
N PRO A 406 -21.72 13.11 -31.76
CA PRO A 406 -22.92 12.28 -31.84
C PRO A 406 -22.63 11.03 -32.69
N GLY A 407 -22.82 9.84 -32.11
CA GLY A 407 -22.60 8.54 -32.78
C GLY A 407 -21.50 7.66 -32.16
N ALA A 408 -20.72 8.15 -31.20
CA ALA A 408 -19.75 7.33 -30.47
C ALA A 408 -20.42 6.61 -29.28
N ALA A 409 -20.53 5.28 -29.35
CA ALA A 409 -21.21 4.44 -28.36
C ALA A 409 -20.48 4.26 -27.01
N ALA A 410 -19.38 4.97 -26.74
CA ALA A 410 -18.71 4.89 -25.46
C ALA A 410 -17.97 6.18 -25.13
N LEU A 411 -18.19 6.67 -23.91
CA LEU A 411 -17.40 7.75 -23.33
C LEU A 411 -16.00 7.18 -23.02
N ARG A 412 -15.02 7.48 -23.88
CA ARG A 412 -13.61 7.14 -23.62
C ARG A 412 -13.08 8.04 -22.51
N LEU A 413 -13.10 7.55 -21.27
CA LEU A 413 -12.25 8.11 -20.22
C LEU A 413 -10.83 7.59 -20.46
N GLN A 414 -10.00 8.43 -21.09
CA GLN A 414 -8.61 8.10 -21.40
C GLN A 414 -7.75 8.37 -20.15
N ILE A 415 -7.69 7.38 -19.25
CA ILE A 415 -6.72 7.36 -18.15
C ILE A 415 -5.51 6.55 -18.65
N ASN A 416 -4.43 7.25 -18.98
CA ASN A 416 -3.09 6.66 -19.13
C ASN A 416 -2.62 6.31 -17.70
N ALA A 417 -2.07 5.15 -17.34
CA ALA A 417 -1.33 4.14 -18.11
C ALA A 417 -0.97 2.83 -17.37
N ARG A 418 -0.38 1.96 -18.19
CA ARG A 418 0.61 0.86 -18.09
C ARG A 418 1.43 0.62 -16.81
N TYR A 419 1.11 -0.52 -16.18
CA TYR A 419 1.93 -1.75 -15.99
C TYR A 419 1.77 -2.31 -14.57
N GLY A 420 1.46 -3.60 -14.52
CA GLY A 420 1.65 -4.46 -13.37
C GLY A 420 0.74 -4.32 -12.19
N GLY A 421 -0.54 -4.13 -12.46
CA GLY A 421 -1.58 -4.35 -11.48
C GLY A 421 -2.89 -4.51 -12.21
N THR A 422 -3.79 -5.23 -11.58
CA THR A 422 -5.21 -5.03 -11.77
C THR A 422 -5.49 -3.52 -11.62
N MET A 423 -5.79 -2.87 -12.74
CA MET A 423 -5.92 -1.41 -12.80
C MET A 423 -7.35 -1.04 -12.48
N VAL A 424 -7.54 -0.19 -11.46
CA VAL A 424 -8.86 0.29 -11.05
C VAL A 424 -9.07 1.70 -11.56
N CYS A 425 -9.95 1.87 -12.55
CA CYS A 425 -10.27 3.14 -13.18
C CYS A 425 -11.73 3.51 -12.88
N CYS A 426 -11.97 4.69 -12.33
CA CYS A 426 -13.33 5.19 -12.14
C CYS A 426 -13.85 5.86 -13.42
N ALA A 427 -14.85 5.27 -14.06
CA ALA A 427 -15.63 5.89 -15.14
C ALA A 427 -17.02 6.30 -14.61
N ARG A 428 -17.69 7.25 -15.28
CA ARG A 428 -18.94 7.94 -14.85
C ARG A 428 -20.06 7.10 -14.18
N LYS A 429 -20.09 5.78 -14.38
CA LYS A 429 -21.06 4.85 -13.78
C LYS A 429 -20.45 3.56 -13.22
N SER A 430 -19.14 3.36 -13.36
CA SER A 430 -18.53 2.06 -13.15
C SER A 430 -17.09 2.20 -12.69
N VAL A 431 -16.71 1.35 -11.75
CA VAL A 431 -15.29 1.10 -11.49
C VAL A 431 -14.85 -0.01 -12.42
N ILE A 432 -13.95 0.32 -13.32
CA ILE A 432 -13.41 -0.59 -14.32
C ILE A 432 -12.12 -1.19 -13.77
N ILE A 433 -12.14 -2.49 -13.56
CA ILE A 433 -10.98 -3.27 -13.16
C ILE A 433 -10.46 -4.02 -14.38
N GLN A 434 -9.23 -3.71 -14.81
CA GLN A 434 -8.59 -4.36 -15.96
C GLN A 434 -7.52 -5.35 -15.50
N TYR A 435 -7.65 -6.59 -15.94
CA TYR A 435 -6.64 -7.64 -15.84
C TYR A 435 -5.87 -7.70 -17.17
N TYR A 436 -4.57 -7.98 -17.12
CA TYR A 436 -3.70 -8.07 -18.31
C TYR A 436 -3.18 -9.50 -18.49
N ARG A 437 -2.86 -9.87 -19.74
CA ARG A 437 -2.24 -11.15 -20.12
C ARG A 437 -0.72 -11.05 -20.26
#